data_AF-A0A521VL52-F1
#
_entry.id   AF-A0A521VL52-F1
#
_cell.length_a   1.000
_cell.length_b   1.000
_cell.length_c   1.000
_cell.angle_alpha   90.00
_cell.angle_beta   90.00
_cell.angle_gamma   90.00
#
_symmetry.space_group_name_H-M   'P 1'
#
loop_
_entity.id
_entity.type
_entity.pdbx_description
1 polymer ?
#
loop_
_entity_poly.entity_id
_entity_poly.type
_entity_poly.pdbx_seq_one_letter_code
_entity_poly.pdbx_strand_id
1 'polypeptide(L)'
;MPTWQYILLFGTVILGGGAGFYFQKEKKGLLQVVLSFSGAYILGITVLHLMPSVFSSGEGYTGLWILGGFFMQLLLEQLSAGVEHGHIHAPHKVSIGFVISVMAGLGIHAFIEGIPLSYYGQLHELHAGHSHTSNHFLFGIVLHHIPAAFALVIMLLMSKLKKRIVWLCLIVFATMSPLGALLASIAIIPPGLQSGILGFAIGSLLHIATVILFEMDSSSHQYISRKKLGAIAAGLAISILTIL
;
A
#
# COMPACT_ATOMS: atom_id res chain seq x y z
N MET A 1 -4.49 10.12 16.36
CA MET A 1 -3.37 9.14 16.37
C MET A 1 -2.22 9.67 17.21
N PRO A 2 -1.51 8.81 17.96
CA PRO A 2 -0.28 9.18 18.65
C PRO A 2 0.89 9.42 17.67
N THR A 3 1.82 10.30 18.06
CA THR A 3 2.96 10.76 17.23
C THR A 3 3.84 9.62 16.70
N TRP A 4 4.01 8.53 17.47
CA TRP A 4 4.85 7.40 17.05
C TRP A 4 4.33 6.70 15.78
N GLN A 5 3.02 6.73 15.52
CA GLN A 5 2.45 6.12 14.30
C GLN A 5 2.81 6.93 13.06
N TYR A 6 2.83 8.26 13.16
CA TYR A 6 3.30 9.13 12.07
C TYR A 6 4.79 8.93 11.78
N ILE A 7 5.60 8.81 12.85
CA ILE A 7 7.03 8.51 12.73
C ILE A 7 7.24 7.14 12.07
N LEU A 8 6.41 6.15 12.43
CA LEU A 8 6.50 4.82 11.83
C LEU A 8 6.19 4.85 10.34
N LEU A 9 5.07 5.45 9.92
CA LEU A 9 4.67 5.59 8.51
C LEU A 9 5.76 6.28 7.67
N PHE A 10 6.25 7.42 8.13
CA PHE A 10 7.29 8.16 7.43
C PHE A 10 8.62 7.38 7.42
N GLY A 11 9.03 6.87 8.58
CA GLY A 11 10.30 6.20 8.78
C GLY A 11 10.42 4.92 7.96
N THR A 12 9.35 4.12 7.84
CA THR A 12 9.39 2.86 7.08
C THR A 12 9.53 3.09 5.59
N VAL A 13 8.89 4.12 5.03
CA VAL A 13 9.09 4.54 3.64
C VAL A 13 10.54 5.00 3.42
N ILE A 14 11.07 5.83 4.32
CA ILE A 14 12.47 6.30 4.24
C ILE A 14 13.47 5.15 4.33
N LEU A 15 13.24 4.19 5.23
CA LEU A 15 14.10 3.01 5.38
C LEU A 15 14.01 2.08 4.18
N GLY A 16 12.79 1.76 3.71
CA GLY A 16 12.56 0.90 2.56
C GLY A 16 13.11 1.48 1.26
N GLY A 17 12.84 2.77 0.99
CA GLY A 17 13.42 3.47 -0.15
C GLY A 17 14.93 3.68 0.01
N GLY A 18 15.40 4.01 1.21
CA GLY A 18 16.83 4.13 1.55
C GLY A 18 17.61 2.87 1.22
N ALA A 19 17.06 1.70 1.54
CA ALA A 19 17.63 0.40 1.16
C ALA A 19 17.81 0.27 -0.36
N GLY A 20 16.89 0.84 -1.17
CA GLY A 20 17.00 0.86 -2.63
C GLY A 20 18.27 1.51 -3.18
N PHE A 21 18.85 2.50 -2.48
CA PHE A 21 20.12 3.11 -2.89
C PHE A 21 21.33 2.18 -2.73
N TYR A 22 21.28 1.24 -1.78
CA TYR A 22 22.37 0.30 -1.50
C TYR A 22 22.19 -1.00 -2.28
N PHE A 23 20.96 -1.49 -2.36
CA PHE A 23 20.60 -2.79 -2.94
C PHE A 23 20.13 -2.68 -4.40
N GLN A 24 20.58 -1.65 -5.13
CA GLN A 24 20.25 -1.41 -6.55
C GLN A 24 20.60 -2.56 -7.51
N LYS A 25 21.48 -3.49 -7.08
CA LYS A 25 21.91 -4.66 -7.86
C LYS A 25 21.15 -5.94 -7.51
N GLU A 26 20.21 -5.88 -6.57
CA GLU A 26 19.45 -7.05 -6.15
C GLU A 26 18.62 -7.63 -7.30
N LYS A 27 18.45 -8.94 -7.26
CA LYS A 27 17.78 -9.66 -8.35
C LYS A 27 16.29 -9.33 -8.33
N LYS A 28 15.73 -9.01 -9.50
CA LYS A 28 14.27 -8.82 -9.72
C LYS A 28 13.45 -9.86 -8.96
N GLY A 29 13.86 -11.13 -8.98
CA GLY A 29 13.18 -12.22 -8.27
C GLY A 29 13.06 -12.09 -6.75
N LEU A 30 14.04 -11.48 -6.05
CA LEU A 30 13.93 -11.24 -4.60
C LEU A 30 12.86 -10.18 -4.31
N LEU A 31 12.87 -9.09 -5.08
CA LEU A 31 11.84 -8.05 -4.98
C LEU A 31 10.44 -8.62 -5.23
N GLN A 32 10.29 -9.50 -6.22
CA GLN A 32 9.00 -10.16 -6.47
C GLN A 32 8.55 -11.03 -5.29
N VAL A 33 9.46 -11.77 -4.64
CA VAL A 33 9.14 -12.59 -3.47
C VAL A 33 8.69 -11.73 -2.28
N VAL A 34 9.40 -10.62 -2.03
CA VAL A 34 9.06 -9.67 -0.96
C VAL A 34 7.73 -8.98 -1.23
N LEU A 35 7.48 -8.57 -2.48
CA LEU A 35 6.19 -8.03 -2.92
C LEU A 35 5.08 -9.06 -2.71
N SER A 36 5.24 -10.31 -3.17
CA SER A 36 4.23 -11.35 -2.98
C SER A 36 3.91 -11.63 -1.51
N PHE A 37 4.90 -11.64 -0.62
CA PHE A 37 4.68 -11.72 0.82
C PHE A 37 3.82 -10.56 1.32
N SER A 38 4.21 -9.33 0.96
CA SER A 38 3.54 -8.13 1.43
C SER A 38 2.12 -7.98 0.89
N GLY A 39 1.91 -8.31 -0.40
CA GLY A 39 0.60 -8.31 -1.05
C GLY A 39 -0.34 -9.33 -0.41
N ALA A 40 0.18 -10.53 -0.09
CA ALA A 40 -0.58 -11.55 0.63
C ALA A 40 -0.94 -11.12 2.06
N TYR A 41 0.00 -10.49 2.78
CA TYR A 41 -0.26 -9.99 4.13
C TYR A 41 -1.34 -8.90 4.13
N ILE A 42 -1.25 -7.89 3.24
CA ILE A 42 -2.25 -6.82 3.20
C ILE A 42 -3.62 -7.31 2.70
N LEU A 43 -3.65 -8.28 1.78
CA LEU A 43 -4.89 -8.97 1.42
C LEU A 43 -5.53 -9.62 2.64
N GLY A 44 -4.73 -10.36 3.43
CA GLY A 44 -5.19 -10.99 4.66
C GLY A 44 -5.76 -9.98 5.65
N ILE A 45 -5.04 -8.89 5.95
CA ILE A 45 -5.51 -7.84 6.87
C ILE A 45 -6.79 -7.19 6.35
N THR A 46 -6.86 -6.94 5.05
CA THR A 46 -8.03 -6.34 4.41
C THR A 46 -9.26 -7.23 4.55
N VAL A 47 -9.10 -8.54 4.31
CA VAL A 47 -10.20 -9.51 4.39
C VAL A 47 -10.59 -9.80 5.84
N LEU A 48 -9.64 -9.98 6.73
CA LEU A 48 -9.87 -10.44 8.10
C LEU A 48 -10.26 -9.32 9.06
N HIS A 49 -9.79 -8.09 8.84
CA HIS A 49 -9.99 -6.97 9.77
C HIS A 49 -10.75 -5.79 9.16
N LEU A 50 -10.40 -5.36 7.95
CA LEU A 50 -10.99 -4.15 7.36
C LEU A 50 -12.41 -4.41 6.84
N MET A 51 -12.62 -5.44 6.01
CA MET A 51 -13.94 -5.74 5.45
C MET A 51 -15.01 -5.97 6.53
N PRO A 52 -14.78 -6.80 7.56
CA PRO A 52 -15.78 -6.98 8.62
C PRO A 52 -16.17 -5.66 9.29
N SER A 53 -15.22 -4.74 9.51
CA SER A 53 -15.49 -3.45 10.16
C SER A 53 -16.38 -2.51 9.34
N VAL A 54 -16.33 -2.56 8.01
CA VAL A 54 -17.18 -1.70 7.16
C VAL A 54 -18.54 -2.35 6.89
N PHE A 55 -18.61 -3.67 6.73
CA PHE A 55 -19.89 -4.35 6.49
C PHE A 55 -20.79 -4.45 7.72
N SER A 56 -20.22 -4.40 8.92
CA SER A 56 -20.97 -4.37 10.19
C SER A 56 -21.54 -2.98 10.55
N SER A 57 -21.13 -1.92 9.84
CA SER A 57 -21.68 -0.56 10.03
C SER A 57 -23.16 -0.42 9.64
N GLY A 58 -23.71 -1.37 8.87
CA GLY A 58 -25.09 -1.36 8.41
C GLY A 58 -25.38 -0.41 7.24
N GLU A 59 -24.35 0.23 6.67
CA GLU A 59 -24.52 1.11 5.51
C GLU A 59 -24.71 0.35 4.19
N GLY A 60 -25.82 0.61 3.50
CA GLY A 60 -26.18 -0.10 2.26
C GLY A 60 -25.26 0.16 1.05
N TYR A 61 -24.36 1.13 1.12
CA TYR A 61 -23.51 1.56 0.00
C TYR A 61 -22.04 1.15 0.12
N THR A 62 -21.66 0.38 1.14
CA THR A 62 -20.29 -0.09 1.37
C THR A 62 -19.66 -0.74 0.13
N GLY A 63 -20.40 -1.60 -0.56
CA GLY A 63 -19.91 -2.26 -1.78
C GLY A 63 -19.57 -1.28 -2.91
N LEU A 64 -20.32 -0.18 -3.05
CA LEU A 64 -20.05 0.84 -4.06
C LEU A 64 -18.77 1.63 -3.75
N TRP A 65 -18.52 1.93 -2.47
CA TRP A 65 -17.27 2.57 -2.05
C TRP A 65 -16.06 1.68 -2.32
N ILE A 66 -16.16 0.38 -2.03
CA ILE A 66 -15.12 -0.60 -2.35
C ILE A 66 -14.86 -0.66 -3.85
N LEU A 67 -15.90 -0.74 -4.68
CA LEU A 67 -15.75 -0.72 -6.14
C LEU A 67 -15.14 0.59 -6.64
N GLY A 68 -15.55 1.73 -6.08
CA GLY A 68 -15.00 3.04 -6.41
C GLY A 68 -13.52 3.14 -6.09
N GLY A 69 -13.10 2.63 -4.92
CA GLY A 69 -11.71 2.57 -4.52
C GLY A 69 -10.86 1.66 -5.41
N PHE A 70 -11.38 0.48 -5.75
CA PHE A 70 -10.72 -0.46 -6.65
C PHE A 70 -10.51 0.16 -8.04
N PHE A 71 -11.55 0.78 -8.59
CA PHE A 71 -11.47 1.40 -9.91
C PHE A 71 -10.57 2.65 -9.91
N MET A 72 -10.61 3.46 -8.86
CA MET A 72 -9.69 4.59 -8.72
C MET A 72 -8.24 4.09 -8.70
N GLN A 73 -7.95 3.02 -7.96
CA GLN A 73 -6.60 2.47 -7.92
C GLN A 73 -6.15 1.93 -9.28
N LEU A 74 -7.05 1.32 -10.05
CA LEU A 74 -6.76 0.92 -11.43
C LEU A 74 -6.34 2.13 -12.30
N LEU A 75 -6.98 3.28 -12.13
CA LEU A 75 -6.59 4.52 -12.83
C LEU A 75 -5.23 5.05 -12.34
N LEU A 76 -4.99 5.04 -11.03
CA LEU A 76 -3.72 5.48 -10.44
C LEU A 76 -2.55 4.57 -10.86
N GLU A 77 -2.80 3.28 -11.08
CA GLU A 77 -1.80 2.35 -11.61
C GLU A 77 -1.33 2.75 -13.02
N GLN A 78 -2.24 3.23 -13.87
CA GLN A 78 -1.86 3.72 -15.21
C GLN A 78 -0.89 4.91 -15.12
N LEU A 79 -1.02 5.74 -14.07
CA LEU A 79 -0.11 6.85 -13.81
C LEU A 79 1.22 6.37 -13.21
N SER A 80 1.18 5.34 -12.35
CA SER A 80 2.34 4.77 -11.66
C SER A 80 3.16 3.82 -12.53
N ALA A 81 2.66 3.43 -13.70
CA ALA A 81 3.26 2.44 -14.60
C ALA A 81 3.58 1.10 -13.90
N GLY A 82 2.79 0.74 -12.87
CA GLY A 82 2.93 -0.53 -12.14
C GLY A 82 4.14 -0.60 -11.20
N VAL A 83 4.73 0.54 -10.80
CA VAL A 83 5.89 0.61 -9.89
C VAL A 83 5.58 0.00 -8.52
N GLU A 84 4.36 0.24 -8.02
CA GLU A 84 3.82 -0.34 -6.79
C GLU A 84 3.88 -1.87 -6.75
N HIS A 85 3.86 -2.51 -7.91
CA HIS A 85 3.88 -3.96 -8.05
C HIS A 85 5.21 -4.47 -8.60
N GLY A 86 6.23 -3.63 -8.81
CA GLY A 86 7.58 -4.05 -9.22
C GLY A 86 7.81 -4.14 -10.74
N HIS A 87 6.99 -3.49 -11.57
CA HIS A 87 7.25 -3.31 -13.00
C HIS A 87 8.37 -2.28 -13.23
N ILE A 88 9.62 -2.75 -13.12
CA ILE A 88 10.80 -1.90 -13.32
C ILE A 88 11.24 -1.97 -14.80
N HIS A 89 10.52 -1.28 -15.68
CA HIS A 89 10.97 -1.00 -17.04
C HIS A 89 11.15 0.52 -17.19
N ALA A 90 12.38 1.00 -17.02
CA ALA A 90 12.67 2.40 -17.28
C ALA A 90 12.67 2.66 -18.80
N PRO A 91 11.85 3.58 -19.33
CA PRO A 91 11.97 3.98 -20.73
C PRO A 91 13.35 4.58 -21.00
N HIS A 92 13.87 4.39 -22.23
CA HIS A 92 15.23 4.81 -22.62
C HIS A 92 15.51 6.33 -22.43
N LYS A 93 14.45 7.16 -22.42
CA LYS A 93 14.48 8.55 -21.97
C LYS A 93 13.34 8.77 -20.97
N VAL A 94 13.70 9.05 -19.72
CA VAL A 94 12.74 9.44 -18.70
C VAL A 94 12.52 10.94 -18.78
N SER A 95 11.27 11.33 -19.04
CA SER A 95 10.85 12.74 -19.01
C SER A 95 10.46 13.14 -17.59
N ILE A 96 10.51 14.44 -17.29
CA ILE A 96 9.99 14.98 -16.02
C ILE A 96 8.50 14.64 -15.87
N GLY A 97 7.74 14.66 -16.97
CA GLY A 97 6.32 14.26 -16.97
C GLY A 97 6.09 12.83 -16.50
N PHE A 98 6.95 11.89 -16.87
CA PHE A 98 6.87 10.50 -16.39
C PHE A 98 7.07 10.42 -14.87
N VAL A 99 8.09 11.11 -14.33
CA VAL A 99 8.34 11.12 -12.88
C VAL A 99 7.16 11.74 -12.13
N ILE A 100 6.60 12.83 -12.63
CA ILE A 100 5.43 13.47 -12.04
C ILE A 100 4.23 12.52 -12.06
N SER A 101 3.99 11.83 -13.18
CA SER A 101 2.92 10.82 -13.29
C SER A 101 3.06 9.73 -12.24
N VAL A 102 4.27 9.16 -12.10
CA VAL A 102 4.53 8.10 -11.11
C VAL A 102 4.32 8.61 -9.69
N MET A 103 4.83 9.80 -9.37
CA MET A 103 4.65 10.43 -8.07
C MET A 103 3.19 10.76 -7.78
N ALA A 104 2.40 11.14 -8.79
CA ALA A 104 0.98 11.39 -8.63
C ALA A 104 0.22 10.08 -8.35
N GLY A 105 0.45 9.02 -9.13
CA GLY A 105 -0.18 7.71 -8.91
C GLY A 105 0.11 7.15 -7.52
N LEU A 106 1.39 7.00 -7.17
CA LEU A 106 1.82 6.48 -5.87
C LEU A 106 1.44 7.40 -4.72
N GLY A 107 1.60 8.72 -4.89
CA GLY A 107 1.34 9.69 -3.83
C GLY A 107 -0.14 9.80 -3.49
N ILE A 108 -1.02 9.85 -4.49
CA ILE A 108 -2.47 9.90 -4.28
C ILE A 108 -2.95 8.59 -3.66
N HIS A 109 -2.47 7.44 -4.13
CA HIS A 109 -2.77 6.14 -3.54
C HIS A 109 -2.40 6.11 -2.05
N ALA A 110 -1.14 6.42 -1.72
CA ALA A 110 -0.63 6.41 -0.35
C ALA A 110 -1.33 7.43 0.56
N PHE A 111 -1.75 8.55 0.00
CA PHE A 111 -2.56 9.53 0.71
C PHE A 111 -3.93 8.97 1.07
N ILE A 112 -4.64 8.35 0.12
CA ILE A 112 -6.00 7.84 0.29
C ILE A 112 -6.08 6.78 1.40
N GLU A 113 -5.16 5.81 1.39
CA GLU A 113 -5.10 4.79 2.44
C GLU A 113 -4.67 5.35 3.81
N GLY A 114 -4.01 6.52 3.83
CA GLY A 114 -3.61 7.20 5.05
C GLY A 114 -4.79 7.81 5.80
N ILE A 115 -5.86 8.21 5.08
CA ILE A 115 -7.01 8.92 5.64
C ILE A 115 -7.67 8.11 6.79
N PRO A 116 -8.03 6.82 6.62
CA PRO A 116 -8.76 6.10 7.64
C PRO A 116 -7.95 5.77 8.89
N LEU A 117 -6.61 5.84 8.84
CA LEU A 117 -5.76 5.48 9.98
C LEU A 117 -6.10 6.27 11.25
N SER A 118 -6.60 7.50 11.10
CA SER A 118 -6.85 8.39 12.24
C SER A 118 -8.04 8.00 13.11
N TYR A 119 -9.06 7.38 12.51
CA TYR A 119 -10.32 7.00 13.15
C TYR A 119 -10.60 5.49 13.10
N TYR A 120 -9.81 4.72 12.34
CA TYR A 120 -10.00 3.28 12.17
C TYR A 120 -10.12 2.54 13.49
N GLY A 121 -9.29 2.86 14.49
CA GLY A 121 -9.35 2.19 15.79
C GLY A 121 -10.70 2.35 16.49
N GLN A 122 -11.30 3.54 16.42
CA GLN A 122 -12.62 3.80 16.99
C GLN A 122 -13.72 3.05 16.21
N LEU A 123 -13.63 3.05 14.87
CA LEU A 123 -14.58 2.34 14.01
C LEU A 123 -14.51 0.82 14.22
N HIS A 124 -13.31 0.27 14.38
CA HIS A 124 -13.09 -1.15 14.61
C HIS A 124 -13.63 -1.58 15.98
N GLU A 125 -13.35 -0.83 17.05
CA GLU A 125 -13.87 -1.13 18.40
C GLU A 125 -15.39 -1.10 18.46
N LEU A 126 -16.04 -0.18 17.73
CA LEU A 126 -17.50 -0.07 17.70
C LEU A 126 -18.18 -1.30 17.06
N HIS A 127 -17.48 -1.99 16.16
CA HIS A 127 -18.08 -2.94 15.24
C HIS A 127 -17.54 -4.37 15.33
N ALA A 128 -16.35 -4.59 15.88
CA ALA A 128 -15.67 -5.89 15.84
C ALA A 128 -15.75 -6.72 17.14
N GLY A 129 -16.35 -6.20 18.23
CA GLY A 129 -16.68 -6.98 19.44
C GLY A 129 -15.50 -7.59 20.23
N HIS A 130 -14.27 -7.43 19.77
CA HIS A 130 -13.05 -7.97 20.39
C HIS A 130 -11.97 -6.88 20.52
N SER A 131 -11.34 -6.78 21.69
CA SER A 131 -10.36 -5.76 22.07
C SER A 131 -8.94 -6.06 21.55
N HIS A 132 -8.80 -6.53 20.32
CA HIS A 132 -7.48 -6.75 19.72
C HIS A 132 -6.93 -5.43 19.20
N THR A 133 -5.60 -5.28 19.30
CA THR A 133 -4.84 -4.08 18.94
C THR A 133 -5.26 -3.48 17.59
N SER A 134 -5.86 -2.29 17.61
CA SER A 134 -6.30 -1.53 16.41
C SER A 134 -5.20 -1.18 15.39
N ASN A 135 -3.96 -1.60 15.64
CA ASN A 135 -2.80 -1.28 14.83
C ASN A 135 -2.60 -2.24 13.64
N HIS A 136 -3.44 -3.29 13.48
CA HIS A 136 -3.33 -4.23 12.36
C HIS A 136 -3.37 -3.52 11.00
N PHE A 137 -4.26 -2.52 10.85
CA PHE A 137 -4.31 -1.70 9.64
C PHE A 137 -3.02 -0.90 9.41
N LEU A 138 -2.48 -0.26 10.47
CA LEU A 138 -1.22 0.47 10.42
C LEU A 138 -0.05 -0.45 10.01
N PHE A 139 0.04 -1.65 10.59
CA PHE A 139 1.09 -2.60 10.24
C PHE A 139 0.93 -3.15 8.81
N GLY A 140 -0.30 -3.36 8.35
CA GLY A 140 -0.63 -3.60 6.93
C GLY A 140 -0.04 -2.52 6.02
N ILE A 141 -0.29 -1.25 6.36
CA ILE A 141 0.21 -0.11 5.58
C ILE A 141 1.75 -0.08 5.58
N VAL A 142 2.34 -0.13 6.77
CA VAL A 142 3.80 -0.09 6.94
C VAL A 142 4.51 -1.21 6.17
N LEU A 143 3.98 -2.43 6.22
CA LEU A 143 4.63 -3.58 5.59
C LEU A 143 4.61 -3.50 4.06
N HIS A 144 3.54 -2.98 3.45
CA HIS A 144 3.48 -2.83 1.99
C HIS A 144 4.16 -1.58 1.44
N HIS A 145 4.39 -0.57 2.28
CA HIS A 145 5.18 0.60 1.91
C HIS A 145 6.65 0.32 1.72
N ILE A 146 7.22 -0.62 2.48
CA ILE A 146 8.64 -0.94 2.38
C ILE A 146 8.98 -1.42 0.94
N PRO A 147 8.29 -2.42 0.36
CA PRO A 147 8.51 -2.85 -1.01
C PRO A 147 8.19 -1.77 -2.06
N ALA A 148 7.11 -1.00 -1.88
CA ALA A 148 6.72 0.05 -2.81
C ALA A 148 7.75 1.19 -2.87
N ALA A 149 8.23 1.66 -1.71
CA ALA A 149 9.27 2.68 -1.61
C ALA A 149 10.59 2.20 -2.20
N PHE A 150 10.94 0.93 -1.96
CA PHE A 150 12.10 0.30 -2.58
C PHE A 150 11.96 0.29 -4.11
N ALA A 151 10.84 -0.18 -4.66
CA ALA A 151 10.60 -0.23 -6.09
C ALA A 151 10.65 1.16 -6.74
N LEU A 152 10.08 2.19 -6.09
CA LEU A 152 10.16 3.58 -6.51
C LEU A 152 11.62 4.05 -6.64
N VAL A 153 12.43 3.86 -5.60
CA VAL A 153 13.83 4.29 -5.61
C VAL A 153 14.63 3.57 -6.68
N ILE A 154 14.47 2.25 -6.81
CA ILE A 154 15.17 1.47 -7.85
C ILE A 154 14.80 1.98 -9.24
N MET A 155 13.51 2.18 -9.51
CA MET A 155 13.05 2.71 -10.80
C MET A 155 13.68 4.07 -11.08
N LEU A 156 13.60 5.03 -10.15
CA LEU A 156 14.13 6.38 -10.33
C LEU A 156 15.65 6.40 -10.52
N LEU A 157 16.39 5.49 -9.85
CA LEU A 157 17.83 5.32 -10.06
C LEU A 157 18.14 4.71 -11.44
N MET A 158 17.38 3.70 -11.88
CA MET A 158 17.51 3.11 -13.22
C MET A 158 17.17 4.11 -14.33
N SER A 159 16.29 5.07 -14.05
CA SER A 159 16.00 6.23 -14.90
C SER A 159 17.13 7.26 -14.97
N LYS A 160 18.28 7.00 -14.32
CA LYS A 160 19.47 7.88 -14.29
C LYS A 160 19.21 9.27 -13.69
N LEU A 161 18.22 9.41 -12.82
CA LEU A 161 17.97 10.66 -12.10
C LEU A 161 19.07 10.93 -11.08
N LYS A 162 19.34 12.22 -10.81
CA LYS A 162 20.30 12.62 -9.77
C LYS A 162 19.78 12.14 -8.40
N LYS A 163 20.66 11.55 -7.58
CA LYS A 163 20.31 11.05 -6.23
C LYS A 163 19.55 12.05 -5.36
N ARG A 164 19.86 13.35 -5.48
CA ARG A 164 19.14 14.43 -4.77
C ARG A 164 17.65 14.48 -5.14
N ILE A 165 17.31 14.29 -6.41
CA ILE A 165 15.93 14.26 -6.89
C ILE A 165 15.24 13.00 -6.39
N VAL A 166 15.91 11.84 -6.43
CA VAL A 166 15.36 10.58 -5.91
C VAL A 166 15.03 10.70 -4.41
N TRP A 167 15.91 11.31 -3.62
CA TRP A 167 15.63 11.59 -2.21
C TRP A 167 14.46 12.54 -2.02
N LEU A 168 14.36 13.59 -2.83
CA LEU A 168 13.22 14.52 -2.79
C LEU A 168 11.90 13.78 -3.07
N CYS A 169 11.86 12.97 -4.13
CA CYS A 169 10.71 12.13 -4.46
C CYS A 169 10.36 11.17 -3.32
N LEU A 170 11.35 10.51 -2.73
CA LEU A 170 11.14 9.59 -1.61
C LEU A 170 10.58 10.31 -0.38
N ILE A 171 11.09 11.50 -0.04
CA ILE A 171 10.57 12.30 1.07
C ILE A 171 9.12 12.71 0.81
N VAL A 172 8.81 13.19 -0.40
CA VAL A 172 7.44 13.54 -0.79
C VAL A 172 6.53 12.32 -0.64
N PHE A 173 6.92 11.17 -1.16
CA PHE A 173 6.15 9.93 -1.02
C PHE A 173 5.95 9.53 0.45
N ALA A 174 7.01 9.58 1.27
CA ALA A 174 6.96 9.26 2.71
C ALA A 174 6.00 10.15 3.50
N THR A 175 5.71 11.37 3.03
CA THR A 175 4.76 12.27 3.69
C THR A 175 3.30 12.00 3.35
N MET A 176 2.98 11.25 2.30
CA MET A 176 1.61 11.17 1.77
C MET A 176 0.63 10.50 2.75
N SER A 177 0.96 9.33 3.30
CA SER A 177 0.07 8.65 4.27
C SER A 177 -0.01 9.36 5.62
N PRO A 178 1.10 9.86 6.21
CA PRO A 178 1.03 10.76 7.37
C PRO A 178 0.14 11.98 7.12
N LEU A 179 0.19 12.58 5.94
CA LEU A 179 -0.62 13.74 5.57
C LEU A 179 -2.11 13.38 5.44
N GLY A 180 -2.43 12.23 4.85
CA GLY A 180 -3.80 11.70 4.80
C GLY A 180 -4.38 11.50 6.21
N ALA A 181 -3.60 10.86 7.09
CA ALA A 181 -3.99 10.64 8.47
C ALA A 181 -4.13 11.95 9.26
N LEU A 182 -3.24 12.92 9.03
CA LEU A 182 -3.31 14.23 9.67
C LEU A 182 -4.55 15.00 9.22
N LEU A 183 -4.84 15.03 7.92
CA LEU A 183 -6.02 15.70 7.38
C LEU A 183 -7.30 15.13 8.01
N ALA A 184 -7.40 13.82 8.10
CA ALA A 184 -8.54 13.15 8.72
C ALA A 184 -8.68 13.46 10.22
N SER A 185 -7.56 13.68 10.92
CA SER A 185 -7.58 14.00 12.35
C SER A 185 -8.08 15.41 12.68
N ILE A 186 -7.99 16.34 11.73
CA ILE A 186 -8.45 17.73 11.90
C ILE A 186 -9.80 17.99 11.23
N ALA A 187 -10.22 17.13 10.32
CA ALA A 187 -11.50 17.22 9.63
C ALA A 187 -12.63 16.60 10.48
N ILE A 188 -13.81 17.20 10.42
CA ILE A 188 -15.03 16.62 10.99
C ILE A 188 -15.65 15.73 9.91
N ILE A 189 -15.39 14.42 9.98
CA ILE A 189 -15.92 13.43 9.04
C ILE A 189 -17.08 12.69 9.71
N PRO A 190 -18.32 12.78 9.19
CA PRO A 190 -19.46 12.03 9.73
C PRO A 190 -19.22 10.51 9.69
N PRO A 191 -19.74 9.73 10.67
CA PRO A 191 -19.50 8.29 10.75
C PRO A 191 -19.78 7.50 9.45
N GLY A 192 -20.85 7.83 8.74
CA GLY A 192 -21.16 7.16 7.47
C GLY A 192 -20.12 7.43 6.38
N LEU A 193 -19.61 8.67 6.32
CA LEU A 193 -18.53 9.00 5.41
C LEU A 193 -17.19 8.36 5.84
N GLN A 194 -16.95 8.17 7.14
CA GLN A 194 -15.77 7.45 7.63
C GLN A 194 -15.76 5.99 7.13
N SER A 195 -16.90 5.30 7.24
CA SER A 195 -17.11 3.95 6.71
C SER A 195 -16.96 3.91 5.19
N GLY A 196 -17.51 4.89 4.47
CA GLY A 196 -17.36 5.02 3.02
C GLY A 196 -15.90 5.21 2.58
N ILE A 197 -15.17 6.12 3.21
CA ILE A 197 -13.74 6.36 2.92
C ILE A 197 -12.91 5.11 3.27
N LEU A 198 -13.22 4.40 4.37
CA LEU A 198 -12.57 3.14 4.68
C LEU A 198 -12.88 2.07 3.61
N GLY A 199 -14.14 1.97 3.16
CA GLY A 199 -14.52 1.11 2.04
C GLY A 199 -13.74 1.45 0.76
N PHE A 200 -13.56 2.73 0.46
CA PHE A 200 -12.75 3.19 -0.66
C PHE A 200 -11.28 2.76 -0.52
N ALA A 201 -10.68 2.94 0.67
CA ALA A 201 -9.33 2.48 0.94
C ALA A 201 -9.21 0.95 0.81
N ILE A 202 -10.18 0.19 1.32
CA ILE A 202 -10.26 -1.28 1.14
C ILE A 202 -10.24 -1.65 -0.34
N GLY A 203 -11.04 -0.98 -1.17
CA GLY A 203 -11.06 -1.21 -2.62
C GLY A 203 -9.69 -1.00 -3.27
N SER A 204 -9.02 0.11 -2.91
CA SER A 204 -7.66 0.40 -3.39
C SER A 204 -6.65 -0.67 -2.96
N LEU A 205 -6.69 -1.11 -1.69
CA LEU A 205 -5.81 -2.16 -1.17
C LEU A 205 -6.07 -3.52 -1.82
N LEU A 206 -7.33 -3.87 -2.07
CA LEU A 206 -7.70 -5.10 -2.78
C LEU A 206 -7.11 -5.12 -4.19
N HIS A 207 -7.22 -4.01 -4.92
CA HIS A 207 -6.63 -3.89 -6.25
C HIS A 207 -5.12 -4.16 -6.20
N ILE A 208 -4.37 -3.42 -5.38
CA ILE A 208 -2.92 -3.57 -5.25
C ILE A 208 -2.54 -4.99 -4.89
N ALA A 209 -3.20 -5.57 -3.88
CA ALA A 209 -2.90 -6.91 -3.43
C ALA A 209 -3.12 -7.94 -4.56
N THR A 210 -4.21 -7.83 -5.31
CA THR A 210 -4.49 -8.76 -6.41
C THR A 210 -3.50 -8.63 -7.56
N VAL A 211 -3.13 -7.40 -7.95
CA VAL A 211 -2.14 -7.19 -9.02
C VAL A 211 -0.77 -7.73 -8.61
N ILE A 212 -0.32 -7.50 -7.37
CA ILE A 212 0.94 -8.07 -6.85
C ILE A 212 0.95 -9.61 -6.93
N LEU A 213 -0.17 -10.24 -6.58
CA LEU A 213 -0.26 -11.69 -6.48
C LEU A 213 -0.38 -12.38 -7.84
N PHE A 214 -1.09 -11.78 -8.79
CA PHE A 214 -1.50 -12.45 -10.02
C PHE A 214 -0.85 -11.93 -11.31
N GLU A 215 -0.41 -10.67 -11.39
CA GLU A 215 0.13 -10.07 -12.63
C GLU A 215 1.65 -10.29 -12.80
N MET A 216 2.35 -10.71 -11.75
CA MET A 216 3.81 -10.68 -11.68
C MET A 216 4.57 -11.85 -12.36
N ASP A 217 3.90 -12.69 -13.15
CA ASP A 217 4.50 -13.82 -13.90
C ASP A 217 4.51 -13.57 -15.42
N SER A 218 5.37 -12.66 -15.85
CA SER A 218 5.64 -12.40 -17.28
C SER A 218 6.58 -13.43 -17.93
N SER A 219 6.79 -14.62 -17.35
CA SER A 219 7.73 -15.62 -17.87
C SER A 219 7.04 -16.95 -18.16
N SER A 220 6.46 -17.09 -19.37
CA SER A 220 6.22 -18.31 -20.20
C SER A 220 5.78 -19.65 -19.58
N HIS A 221 5.61 -19.77 -18.27
CA HIS A 221 5.24 -20.97 -17.54
C HIS A 221 4.14 -20.58 -16.56
N GLN A 222 2.98 -21.21 -16.70
CA GLN A 222 1.72 -20.89 -16.03
C GLN A 222 1.71 -21.16 -14.50
N TYR A 223 2.86 -21.11 -13.83
CA TYR A 223 3.03 -21.59 -12.47
C TYR A 223 3.77 -20.59 -11.59
N ILE A 224 3.12 -20.18 -10.49
CA ILE A 224 3.72 -19.40 -9.41
C ILE A 224 4.95 -20.16 -8.89
N SER A 225 6.11 -19.49 -8.84
CA SER A 225 7.33 -20.12 -8.31
C SER A 225 7.15 -20.57 -6.86
N ARG A 226 7.76 -21.70 -6.46
CA ARG A 226 7.69 -22.22 -5.08
C ARG A 226 8.10 -21.19 -4.01
N LYS A 227 9.04 -20.29 -4.34
CA LYS A 227 9.48 -19.21 -3.44
C LYS A 227 8.39 -18.15 -3.25
N LYS A 228 7.72 -17.74 -4.34
CA LYS A 228 6.56 -16.83 -4.29
C LYS A 228 5.41 -17.47 -3.52
N LEU A 229 5.09 -18.73 -3.82
CA LEU A 229 4.03 -19.46 -3.11
C LEU A 229 4.32 -19.55 -1.61
N GLY A 230 5.56 -19.86 -1.21
CA GLY A 230 5.97 -19.86 0.19
C GLY A 230 5.85 -18.48 0.84
N ALA A 231 6.22 -17.41 0.13
CA ALA A 231 6.03 -16.04 0.60
C ALA A 231 4.56 -15.66 0.76
N ILE A 232 3.69 -16.03 -0.19
CA ILE A 232 2.24 -15.82 -0.10
C ILE A 232 1.67 -16.55 1.11
N ALA A 233 2.01 -17.83 1.27
CA ALA A 233 1.58 -18.63 2.40
C ALA A 233 2.04 -18.04 3.73
N ALA A 234 3.28 -17.55 3.81
CA ALA A 234 3.81 -16.89 5.01
C ALA A 234 3.08 -15.57 5.31
N GLY A 235 2.82 -14.73 4.30
CA GLY A 235 2.08 -13.48 4.46
C GLY A 235 0.66 -13.70 4.95
N LEU A 236 -0.06 -14.65 4.35
CA LEU A 236 -1.40 -15.06 4.79
C LEU A 236 -1.37 -15.67 6.20
N ALA A 237 -0.41 -16.56 6.49
CA ALA A 237 -0.29 -17.16 7.81
C ALA A 237 -0.09 -16.10 8.89
N ILE A 238 0.84 -15.16 8.71
CA ILE A 238 1.06 -14.07 9.67
C ILE A 238 -0.20 -13.22 9.83
N SER A 239 -0.91 -12.92 8.73
CA SER A 239 -2.20 -12.22 8.83
C SER A 239 -3.25 -13.02 9.62
N ILE A 240 -3.32 -14.34 9.45
CA ILE A 240 -4.24 -15.19 10.22
C ILE A 240 -3.83 -15.25 11.69
N LEU A 241 -2.54 -15.26 12.01
CA LEU A 241 -2.10 -15.19 13.41
C LEU A 241 -2.56 -13.88 14.10
N THR A 242 -2.91 -12.82 13.36
CA THR A 242 -3.41 -11.58 13.97
C THR A 242 -4.86 -11.66 14.45
N ILE A 243 -5.61 -12.72 14.11
CA ILE A 243 -6.98 -12.95 14.62
C ILE A 243 -7.01 -13.93 15.81
N LEU A 244 -5.86 -14.48 16.22
CA LEU A 244 -5.70 -15.37 17.36
C LEU A 244 -5.28 -14.58 18.61
#